data_AF-A0A847VF46-F1
#
_entry.id   AF-A0A847VF46-F1
#
_cell.length_a   1.000
_cell.length_b   1.000
_cell.length_c   1.000
_cell.angle_alpha   90.00
_cell.angle_beta   90.00
_cell.angle_gamma   90.00
#
_symmetry.space_group_name_H-M   'P 1'
#
loop_
_entity.id
_entity.type
_entity.pdbx_description
1 polymer ?
#
loop_
_entity_poly.entity_id
_entity_poly.type
_entity_poly.pdbx_seq_one_letter_code
_entity_poly.pdbx_strand_id
1 'polypeptide(L)' 'LKVFMLGLLRFDLQPLPADPLLLVHLALVAALMAVFPISKLLHAPGLFFSPTRNQVDNPREARHLAAWAAALDRQ' A
#
# COMPACT_ATOMS: atom_id res chain seq x y z
N LEU A 1 -20.71 -15.55 11.73
CA LEU A 1 -19.43 -14.96 11.27
C LEU A 1 -18.93 -15.56 9.94
N LYS A 2 -18.66 -16.87 9.85
CA LYS A 2 -18.10 -17.51 8.64
C LYS A 2 -18.89 -17.19 7.35
N VAL A 3 -20.22 -17.32 7.39
CA VAL A 3 -21.09 -17.03 6.24
C VAL A 3 -21.00 -15.57 5.82
N PHE A 4 -21.05 -14.64 6.77
CA PHE A 4 -20.90 -13.21 6.52
C PHE A 4 -19.57 -12.86 5.82
N MET A 5 -18.45 -13.41 6.31
CA MET A 5 -17.12 -13.15 5.71
C MET A 5 -16.98 -13.75 4.30
N LEU A 6 -17.52 -14.95 4.09
CA LEU A 6 -17.55 -15.58 2.77
C LEU A 6 -18.47 -14.84 1.79
N GLY A 7 -19.57 -14.28 2.28
CA GLY A 7 -20.47 -13.42 1.51
C GLY A 7 -19.75 -12.14 1.04
N LEU A 8 -19.05 -11.45 1.96
CA LEU A 8 -18.27 -10.26 1.63
C LEU A 8 -17.23 -10.51 0.52
N LEU A 9 -16.50 -11.64 0.58
CA LEU A 9 -15.52 -12.01 -0.44
C LEU A 9 -16.14 -12.30 -1.81
N ARG A 10 -17.38 -12.79 -1.83
CA ARG A 10 -18.12 -13.17 -3.05
C ARG A 10 -19.08 -12.07 -3.53
N PHE A 11 -19.07 -10.90 -2.90
CA PHE A 11 -20.03 -9.82 -3.14
C PHE A 11 -21.50 -10.26 -2.97
N ASP A 12 -21.75 -11.19 -2.05
CA ASP A 12 -23.06 -11.67 -1.64
C ASP A 12 -23.38 -11.17 -0.21
N LEU A 13 -24.36 -10.26 -0.10
CA LEU A 13 -24.67 -9.59 1.16
C LEU A 13 -25.44 -10.53 2.10
N GLN A 14 -24.75 -10.96 3.16
CA GLN A 14 -25.29 -11.84 4.19
C GLN A 14 -25.66 -11.04 5.46
N PRO A 15 -26.55 -11.57 6.32
CA PRO A 15 -26.94 -10.88 7.55
C PRO A 15 -25.74 -10.52 8.44
N LEU A 16 -25.76 -9.31 9.00
CA LEU A 16 -24.72 -8.87 9.93
C LEU A 16 -24.75 -9.72 11.22
N PRO A 17 -23.57 -10.05 11.79
CA PRO A 17 -23.49 -10.60 13.13
C PRO A 17 -24.08 -9.64 14.17
N ALA A 18 -24.77 -10.17 15.19
CA ALA A 18 -25.44 -9.35 16.21
C ALA A 18 -24.58 -9.03 17.45
N ASP A 19 -23.38 -9.61 17.56
CA ASP A 19 -22.49 -9.38 18.70
C ASP A 19 -21.96 -7.94 18.71
N PRO A 20 -22.20 -7.14 19.76
CA PRO A 20 -21.83 -5.71 19.78
C PRO A 20 -20.34 -5.44 19.66
N LEU A 21 -19.49 -6.27 20.30
CA LEU A 21 -18.03 -6.08 20.27
C LEU A 21 -17.49 -6.35 18.86
N LEU A 22 -17.99 -7.41 18.23
CA LEU A 22 -17.67 -7.73 16.84
C LEU A 22 -18.11 -6.61 15.88
N LEU A 23 -19.29 -6.01 16.11
CA LEU A 23 -19.77 -4.88 15.30
C LEU A 23 -18.87 -3.65 15.44
N VAL A 24 -18.45 -3.30 16.65
CA VAL A 24 -17.48 -2.22 16.89
C VAL A 24 -16.17 -2.52 16.16
N HIS A 25 -15.63 -3.73 16.29
CA HIS A 25 -14.41 -4.12 15.58
C HIS A 25 -14.56 -3.99 14.05
N LEU A 26 -15.68 -4.46 13.50
CA LEU A 26 -15.91 -4.42 12.06
C LEU A 26 -16.07 -3.00 11.53
N ALA A 27 -16.69 -2.11 12.31
CA ALA A 27 -16.76 -0.68 12.00
C ALA A 27 -15.37 -0.02 12.00
N LEU A 28 -14.50 -0.37 12.96
CA LEU A 28 -13.12 0.12 12.99
C LEU A 28 -12.32 -0.38 11.79
N VAL A 29 -12.51 -1.64 11.37
CA VAL A 29 -11.87 -2.18 10.15
C VAL A 29 -12.37 -1.46 8.90
N ALA A 30 -13.68 -1.21 8.77
CA ALA A 30 -14.22 -0.46 7.64
C ALA A 30 -13.69 0.98 7.59
N ALA A 31 -13.63 1.67 8.74
CA ALA A 31 -13.04 3.01 8.84
C ALA A 31 -11.54 2.99 8.47
N LEU A 32 -10.80 1.98 8.93
CA LEU A 32 -9.40 1.77 8.55
C LEU A 32 -9.27 1.63 7.03
N MET A 33 -10.08 0.78 6.38
CA MET A 33 -10.04 0.61 4.92
C MET A 33 -10.34 1.90 4.15
N ALA A 34 -11.25 2.74 4.65
CA ALA A 34 -11.57 4.04 4.03
C ALA A 34 -10.41 5.05 4.12
N VAL A 35 -9.70 5.08 5.25
CA VAL A 35 -8.56 6.00 5.46
C VAL A 35 -7.25 5.41 4.92
N PHE A 36 -7.16 4.09 4.78
CA PHE A 36 -5.98 3.35 4.34
C PHE A 36 -5.28 3.96 3.09
N PRO A 37 -5.99 4.25 1.97
CA PRO A 37 -5.34 4.73 0.74
C PRO A 37 -4.72 6.12 0.84
N ILE A 38 -5.08 6.92 1.84
CA ILE A 38 -4.49 8.25 2.08
C ILE A 38 -3.61 8.29 3.34
N SER A 39 -3.43 7.14 4.00
CA SER A 39 -2.68 7.03 5.24
C SER A 39 -1.21 6.68 5.00
N LYS A 40 -0.39 6.84 6.06
CA LYS A 40 0.99 6.33 6.08
C LYS A 40 1.09 4.80 5.95
N LEU A 41 0.01 4.06 6.18
CA LEU A 41 0.01 2.60 6.08
C LEU A 41 0.16 2.12 4.63
N LEU A 42 -0.24 2.94 3.64
CA LEU A 42 -0.02 2.65 2.22
C LEU A 42 1.46 2.76 1.81
N HIS A 43 2.33 3.31 2.67
CA HIS A 43 3.75 3.48 2.35
C HIS A 43 4.53 2.16 2.32
N ALA A 44 4.05 1.12 3.02
CA ALA A 44 4.79 -0.14 3.16
C ALA A 44 5.10 -0.84 1.82
N PRO A 45 4.15 -1.02 0.87
CA PRO A 45 4.47 -1.50 -0.47
C PRO A 45 5.57 -0.70 -1.18
N GLY A 46 5.54 0.63 -1.11
CA GLY A 46 6.54 1.51 -1.72
C GLY A 46 7.96 1.29 -1.17
N LEU A 47 8.07 0.87 0.10
CA LEU A 47 9.35 0.54 0.71
C LEU A 47 9.91 -0.83 0.23
N PHE A 48 9.04 -1.79 -0.08
CA PHE A 48 9.44 -3.08 -0.65
C PHE A 48 9.84 -2.97 -2.12
N PHE A 49 9.18 -2.08 -2.87
CA PHE A 49 9.46 -1.82 -4.28
C PHE A 49 10.35 -0.58 -4.51
N SER A 50 11.03 -0.09 -3.46
CA SER A 50 11.94 1.05 -3.59
C SER A 50 13.08 0.68 -4.54
N PRO A 51 13.35 1.47 -5.60
CA PRO A 51 14.44 1.21 -6.54
C PRO A 51 15.79 1.02 -5.83
N THR A 52 16.04 1.77 -4.76
CA THR A 52 17.29 1.70 -3.98
C THR A 52 17.56 0.35 -3.30
N ARG A 53 16.55 -0.52 -3.15
CA ARG A 53 16.73 -1.87 -2.58
C ARG A 53 17.00 -2.95 -3.63
N ASN A 54 16.69 -2.68 -4.89
CA ASN A 54 16.91 -3.60 -6.01
C ASN A 54 17.88 -3.02 -7.07
N GLN A 55 18.54 -1.90 -6.73
CA GLN A 55 19.57 -1.30 -7.56
C GLN A 55 20.87 -2.10 -7.41
N VAL A 56 21.45 -2.49 -8.54
CA VAL A 56 22.80 -3.05 -8.59
C VAL A 56 23.77 -1.96 -8.11
N ASP A 57 24.62 -2.32 -7.15
CA ASP A 57 25.65 -1.43 -6.61
C ASP A 57 26.80 -1.26 -7.62
N ASN A 58 26.51 -0.52 -8.69
CA ASN A 58 27.53 -0.11 -9.64
C ASN A 58 28.21 1.15 -9.09
N PRO A 59 29.55 1.21 -9.05
CA PRO A 59 30.26 2.43 -8.70
C PRO A 59 29.84 3.59 -9.62
N ARG A 60 29.99 4.83 -9.15
CA ARG A 60 29.52 6.09 -9.80
C ARG A 60 29.99 6.32 -11.25
N GLU A 61 30.81 5.43 -11.78
CA GLU A 61 31.24 5.35 -13.18
C GLU A 61 30.06 5.15 -14.14
N ALA A 62 28.99 4.45 -13.71
CA ALA A 62 27.77 4.23 -14.50
C ALA A 62 26.54 4.87 -13.83
N ARG A 63 26.48 6.21 -13.77
CA ARG A 63 25.28 6.92 -13.28
C ARG A 63 24.25 7.11 -14.40
N HIS A 64 22.96 7.00 -14.06
CA HIS A 64 21.90 7.50 -14.94
C HIS A 64 21.95 9.04 -14.94
N LEU A 65 22.45 9.62 -16.03
CA LEU A 65 22.48 11.07 -16.24
C LEU A 65 21.19 11.51 -16.91
N ALA A 66 20.35 12.25 -16.18
CA ALA A 66 19.21 12.93 -16.78
C ALA A 66 19.72 14.01 -17.75
N ALA A 67 18.99 14.25 -18.85
CA ALA A 67 19.42 15.17 -19.90
C ALA A 67 19.72 16.60 -19.40
N TRP A 68 18.99 17.07 -18.37
CA TRP A 68 19.23 18.37 -17.75
C TRP A 68 20.57 18.42 -16.99
N ALA A 69 20.98 17.32 -16.36
CA ALA A 69 22.23 17.24 -15.59
C ALA A 69 23.46 17.18 -16.52
N ALA A 70 23.31 16.57 -17.70
CA ALA A 70 24.37 16.54 -18.72
C ALA A 70 24.75 17.94 -19.26
N ALA A 71 23.89 18.94 -19.09
CA ALA A 71 24.22 20.33 -19.43
C ALA A 71 25.17 20.98 -18.40
N LEU A 72 25.13 20.54 -17.14
CA LEU A 72 25.95 21.10 -16.05
C LEU A 72 27.38 20.57 -16.04
N ASP A 73 27.61 19.33 -16.51
CA ASP A 73 28.96 18.75 -16.63
C ASP A 73 29.81 19.36 -17.78
N ARG A 74 29.22 20.23 -18.62
CA ARG A 74 29.91 20.85 -19.77
C ARG A 74 30.58 22.20 -19.45
N GLN A 75 30.54 22.65 -18.20
CA GLN A 75 31.26 23.83 -17.69
C GLN A 75 32.54 23.42 -16.99
#